data_AF-A0A1Y3WK82-F1
#
_entry.id   AF-A0A1Y3WK82-F1
#
_cell.length_a   1.000
_cell.length_b   1.000
_cell.length_c   1.000
_cell.angle_alpha   90.00
_cell.angle_beta   90.00
_cell.angle_gamma   90.00
#
_symmetry.space_group_name_H-M   'P 1'
#
loop_
_entity.id
_entity.type
_entity.pdbx_description
1 polymer ?
#
loop_
_entity_poly.entity_id
_entity_poly.type
_entity_poly.pdbx_seq_one_letter_code
_entity_poly.pdbx_strand_id
1 'polypeptide(L)'
;MNKKLVKEFLIITFVIMLIFWGGCALISQIFNLTINNIFLRIMHIIGGFSPTIASYISLKRNNKVKNLKEWLKKIFDIKHNIWTYILVTQTSHLNKCLCTLKIQ
;
A
#
# COMPACT_ATOMS: atom_id res chain seq x y z
N MET A 1 -6.55 -2.32 21.49
CA MET A 1 -6.71 -2.17 20.02
C MET A 1 -8.19 -2.30 19.66
N ASN A 2 -8.77 -1.37 18.88
CA ASN A 2 -10.19 -1.43 18.56
C ASN A 2 -10.43 -2.44 17.42
N LYS A 3 -10.84 -3.67 17.79
CA LYS A 3 -10.98 -4.81 16.87
C LYS A 3 -11.92 -4.51 15.69
N LYS A 4 -12.94 -3.67 15.92
CA LYS A 4 -13.90 -3.23 14.88
C LYS A 4 -13.22 -2.42 13.77
N LEU A 5 -12.38 -1.45 14.14
CA LEU A 5 -11.66 -0.60 13.19
C LEU A 5 -10.66 -1.41 12.34
N VAL A 6 -9.93 -2.34 12.97
CA VAL A 6 -8.97 -3.21 12.27
C VAL A 6 -9.68 -4.11 11.27
N LYS A 7 -10.82 -4.71 11.65
CA LYS A 7 -11.62 -5.56 10.76
C LYS A 7 -12.14 -4.77 9.55
N GLU A 8 -12.65 -3.55 9.77
CA GLU A 8 -13.11 -2.68 8.67
C GLU A 8 -11.98 -2.30 7.72
N PHE A 9 -10.82 -1.92 8.25
CA PHE A 9 -9.62 -1.64 7.46
C PHE A 9 -9.21 -2.84 6.59
N LEU A 10 -9.17 -4.03 7.19
CA LEU A 10 -8.75 -5.25 6.51
C LEU A 10 -9.72 -5.65 5.39
N ILE A 11 -11.02 -5.52 5.63
CA ILE A 11 -12.05 -5.82 4.61
C ILE A 11 -11.94 -4.83 3.44
N ILE A 12 -11.82 -3.53 3.73
CA ILE A 12 -11.75 -2.50 2.67
C ILE A 12 -10.48 -2.66 1.82
N THR A 13 -9.32 -2.93 2.45
CA THR A 13 -8.07 -3.17 1.72
C THR A 13 -8.18 -4.39 0.81
N PHE A 14 -8.70 -5.51 1.30
CA PHE A 14 -8.90 -6.72 0.48
C PHE A 14 -9.84 -6.49 -0.69
N VAL A 15 -10.96 -5.81 -0.48
CA VAL A 15 -11.93 -5.52 -1.55
C VAL A 15 -11.31 -4.62 -2.62
N ILE A 16 -10.63 -3.54 -2.23
CA ILE A 16 -9.95 -2.64 -3.19
C ILE A 16 -8.87 -3.40 -3.95
N MET A 17 -8.04 -4.18 -3.26
CA MET A 17 -6.97 -4.94 -3.89
C MET A 17 -7.50 -5.97 -4.88
N LEU A 18 -8.55 -6.74 -4.53
CA LEU A 18 -9.17 -7.70 -5.43
C LEU A 18 -9.77 -7.04 -6.67
N ILE A 19 -10.43 -5.89 -6.52
CA ILE A 19 -11.02 -5.16 -7.65
C ILE A 19 -9.92 -4.59 -8.56
N PHE A 20 -8.90 -3.95 -7.98
CA PHE A 20 -7.85 -3.29 -8.77
C PHE A 20 -6.88 -4.29 -9.40
N TRP A 21 -6.43 -5.31 -8.67
CA TRP A 21 -5.55 -6.33 -9.22
C TRP A 21 -6.29 -7.35 -10.07
N GLY A 22 -7.45 -7.84 -9.61
CA GLY A 22 -8.27 -8.77 -10.37
C GLY A 22 -8.82 -8.13 -11.65
N GLY A 23 -9.29 -6.89 -11.57
CA GLY A 23 -9.71 -6.12 -12.73
C GLY A 23 -8.55 -5.86 -13.69
N CYS A 24 -7.36 -5.49 -13.19
CA CYS A 24 -6.17 -5.31 -14.02
C CYS A 24 -5.76 -6.62 -14.74
N ALA A 25 -5.80 -7.76 -14.06
CA ALA A 25 -5.49 -9.06 -14.64
C ALA A 25 -6.48 -9.45 -15.75
N LEU A 26 -7.78 -9.27 -15.51
CA LEU A 26 -8.83 -9.56 -16.51
C LEU A 26 -8.74 -8.64 -17.72
N ILE A 27 -8.54 -7.33 -17.50
CA ILE A 27 -8.40 -6.36 -18.59
C ILE A 27 -7.15 -6.66 -19.43
N SER A 28 -6.05 -7.10 -18.78
CA SER A 28 -4.82 -7.47 -19.46
C SER A 28 -5.01 -8.67 -20.37
N GLN A 29 -5.77 -9.67 -19.93
CA GLN A 29 -6.08 -10.87 -20.71
C GLN A 29 -7.05 -10.59 -21.86
N ILE A 30 -8.11 -9.79 -21.66
CA ILE A 30 -9.08 -9.48 -22.71
C ILE A 30 -8.47 -8.64 -23.84
N PHE A 31 -7.64 -7.65 -23.52
CA PHE A 31 -7.13 -6.71 -24.52
C PHE A 31 -5.79 -7.11 -25.13
N ASN A 32 -5.18 -8.21 -24.66
CA ASN A 32 -3.80 -8.61 -25.02
C ASN A 32 -2.78 -7.45 -24.89
N LEU A 33 -3.10 -6.46 -24.06
CA LEU A 33 -2.33 -5.23 -23.89
C LEU A 33 -1.22 -5.51 -22.89
N THR A 34 0.01 -5.41 -23.37
CA THR A 34 1.20 -5.41 -22.51
C THR A 34 1.11 -4.27 -21.49
N ILE A 35 1.69 -4.48 -20.30
CA ILE A 35 1.87 -3.56 -19.15
C ILE A 35 2.40 -2.14 -19.50
N ASN A 36 2.78 -1.90 -20.75
CA ASN A 36 3.23 -0.61 -21.26
C ASN A 36 2.11 0.43 -21.43
N ASN A 37 0.84 0.04 -21.29
CA ASN A 37 -0.24 1.00 -21.31
C ASN A 37 -0.30 1.75 -19.97
N ILE A 38 -0.15 3.08 -20.06
CA ILE A 38 -0.17 4.00 -18.91
C ILE A 38 -1.38 3.76 -17.99
N PHE A 39 -2.51 3.36 -18.58
CA PHE A 39 -3.75 3.08 -17.87
C PHE A 39 -3.66 1.89 -16.91
N LEU A 40 -3.12 0.75 -17.37
CA LEU A 40 -2.91 -0.44 -16.52
C LEU A 40 -1.96 -0.12 -15.36
N ARG A 41 -0.90 0.66 -15.65
CA ARG A 41 0.09 1.06 -14.65
C ARG A 41 -0.53 1.96 -13.58
N ILE A 42 -1.36 2.92 -13.96
CA ILE A 42 -2.08 3.78 -13.00
C ILE A 42 -3.02 2.94 -12.14
N MET A 43 -3.80 2.04 -12.74
CA MET A 43 -4.71 1.13 -12.04
C MET A 43 -3.93 0.28 -11.01
N HIS A 44 -2.80 -0.29 -11.42
CA HIS A 44 -1.96 -1.12 -10.56
C HIS A 44 -1.36 -0.32 -9.38
N ILE A 45 -0.91 0.91 -9.64
CA ILE A 45 -0.40 1.82 -8.60
C ILE A 45 -1.51 2.16 -7.60
N ILE A 46 -2.72 2.46 -8.06
CA ILE A 46 -3.86 2.74 -7.17
C ILE A 46 -4.21 1.52 -6.32
N GLY A 47 -4.14 0.31 -6.89
CA GLY A 47 -4.27 -0.94 -6.13
C GLY A 47 -3.21 -1.07 -5.03
N GLY A 48 -1.97 -0.69 -5.31
CA GLY A 48 -0.88 -0.63 -4.32
C GLY A 48 -1.10 0.42 -3.22
N PHE A 49 -1.79 1.51 -3.52
CA PHE A 49 -2.20 2.53 -2.53
C PHE A 49 -3.46 2.15 -1.73
N SER A 50 -3.99 0.93 -1.87
CA SER A 50 -5.17 0.47 -1.11
C SER A 50 -5.06 0.63 0.41
N PRO A 51 -3.91 0.38 1.09
CA PRO A 51 -3.81 0.54 2.55
C PRO A 51 -3.97 1.99 2.98
N THR A 52 -3.46 2.91 2.18
CA THR A 52 -3.54 4.35 2.42
C THR A 52 -4.99 4.83 2.32
N ILE A 53 -5.70 4.40 1.27
CA ILE A 53 -7.11 4.75 1.04
C ILE A 53 -8.00 4.12 2.11
N ALA A 54 -7.78 2.84 2.44
CA ALA A 54 -8.53 2.13 3.47
C ALA A 54 -8.29 2.70 4.87
N SER A 55 -7.07 3.16 5.17
CA SER A 55 -6.75 3.85 6.42
C SER A 55 -7.58 5.11 6.55
N TYR A 56 -7.60 5.97 5.53
CA TYR A 56 -8.43 7.18 5.54
C TYR A 56 -9.92 6.87 5.71
N ILE A 57 -10.47 5.93 4.92
CA ILE A 57 -11.89 5.58 4.96
C ILE A 57 -12.29 5.02 6.33
N SER A 58 -11.52 4.05 6.86
CA SER A 58 -11.82 3.43 8.15
C SER A 58 -11.74 4.43 9.32
N LEU A 59 -10.76 5.33 9.30
CA LEU A 59 -10.62 6.37 10.32
C LEU A 59 -11.72 7.44 10.22
N LYS A 60 -12.12 7.84 9.00
CA LYS A 60 -13.23 8.77 8.77
C LYS A 60 -14.56 8.18 9.25
N ARG A 61 -14.83 6.91 8.92
CA ARG A 61 -16.05 6.18 9.33
C ARG A 61 -16.17 6.00 10.84
N ASN A 62 -15.04 5.96 11.54
CA ASN A 62 -14.98 5.89 13.00
C ASN A 62 -14.86 7.29 13.67
N ASN A 63 -15.16 8.38 12.95
CA ASN A 63 -15.10 9.78 13.43
C ASN A 63 -13.77 10.18 14.07
N LYS A 64 -12.66 9.51 13.70
CA LYS A 64 -11.32 9.74 14.29
C LYS A 64 -10.52 10.85 13.64
N VAL A 65 -11.00 11.36 12.50
CA VAL A 65 -10.43 12.45 11.68
C VAL A 65 -11.57 13.11 10.93
N LYS A 66 -11.59 14.45 10.95
CA LYS A 66 -12.63 15.23 10.26
C LYS A 66 -12.23 15.57 8.83
N ASN A 67 -10.94 15.82 8.62
CA ASN A 67 -10.38 16.26 7.33
C ASN A 67 -9.16 15.45 6.90
N LEU A 68 -8.91 15.39 5.59
CA LEU A 68 -7.70 14.79 4.99
C LEU A 68 -6.41 15.37 5.59
N LYS A 69 -6.37 16.68 5.83
CA LYS A 69 -5.20 17.37 6.42
C LYS A 69 -4.89 16.85 7.83
N GLU A 70 -5.92 16.58 8.63
CA GLU A 70 -5.78 16.08 10.00
C GLU A 70 -5.33 14.61 10.00
N TRP A 71 -5.85 13.82 9.05
CA TRP A 71 -5.38 12.46 8.81
C TRP A 71 -3.92 12.41 8.36
N LEU A 72 -3.52 13.26 7.40
CA LEU A 72 -2.14 13.32 6.93
C LEU A 72 -1.20 13.72 8.07
N LYS A 73 -1.59 14.73 8.86
CA LYS A 73 -0.82 15.15 10.04
C LYS A 73 -0.66 13.99 11.03
N LYS A 74 -1.70 13.20 11.27
CA LYS A 74 -1.68 12.04 12.19
C LYS A 74 -0.82 10.88 11.68
N ILE A 75 -0.72 10.69 10.37
CA ILE A 75 0.20 9.71 9.75
C ILE A 75 1.63 10.23 9.76
N PHE A 76 1.84 11.53 9.51
CA PHE A 76 3.17 12.13 9.53
C PHE A 76 3.68 12.42 10.95
N ASP A 77 2.80 12.51 11.96
CA ASP A 77 3.12 12.55 13.40
C ASP A 77 3.60 11.20 13.94
N ILE A 78 3.84 10.22 13.06
CA ILE A 78 4.57 9.01 13.39
C ILE A 78 6.00 9.45 13.78
N LYS A 79 6.10 9.71 15.08
CA LYS A 79 7.25 10.01 15.94
C LYS A 79 8.29 8.88 15.89
N HIS A 80 8.76 8.53 14.70
CA HIS A 80 9.82 7.54 14.56
C HIS A 80 11.17 8.22 14.73
N ASN A 81 11.93 7.68 15.67
CA ASN A 81 13.35 7.91 15.83
C ASN A 81 14.03 7.57 14.50
N ILE A 82 14.76 8.53 13.91
CA ILE A 82 15.43 8.40 12.59
C ILE A 82 16.28 7.11 12.47
N TRP A 83 16.66 6.54 13.61
CA TRP A 83 17.37 5.28 13.80
C TRP A 83 16.73 4.04 13.15
N THR A 84 15.40 3.92 13.09
CA THR A 84 14.78 2.76 12.41
C THR A 84 14.95 2.81 10.89
N TYR A 85 15.06 4.00 10.29
CA TYR A 85 15.37 4.13 8.86
C TYR A 85 16.81 3.73 8.53
N ILE A 86 17.77 4.00 9.44
CA ILE A 86 19.18 3.65 9.26
C ILE A 86 19.40 2.12 9.35
N LEU A 87 18.67 1.42 10.22
CA LEU A 87 18.72 -0.05 10.31
C LEU A 87 18.16 -0.75 9.05
N VAL A 88 17.13 -0.17 8.43
CA VAL A 88 16.51 -0.72 7.20
C VAL A 88 17.39 -0.51 5.96
N THR A 89 18.13 0.60 5.88
CA THR A 89 19.08 0.82 4.78
C THR A 89 20.28 -0.12 4.85
N GLN A 90 20.76 -0.46 6.06
CA GLN A 90 21.84 -1.45 6.22
C GLN A 90 21.40 -2.88 5.86
N THR A 91 20.20 -3.29 6.29
CA THR A 91 19.68 -4.64 6.00
C THR A 91 19.29 -4.85 4.53
N SER A 92 18.82 -3.80 3.84
CA SER A 92 18.55 -3.86 2.40
C SER A 92 19.83 -3.94 1.54
N HIS A 93 20.92 -3.31 1.97
CA HIS A 93 22.23 -3.45 1.30
C HIS A 93 22.81 -4.87 1.43
N LEU A 94 22.57 -5.55 2.56
CA LEU A 94 23.02 -6.92 2.81
C LEU A 94 22.28 -7.96 1.95
N ASN A 95 20.96 -7.82 1.79
CA ASN A 95 20.16 -8.73 0.95
C ASN A 95 20.50 -8.61 -0.55
N LYS A 96 20.85 -7.40 -1.01
CA LYS A 96 21.28 -7.18 -2.40
C LYS A 96 22.62 -7.87 -2.68
N CYS A 97 23.52 -7.91 -1.70
CA CYS A 97 24.80 -8.63 -1.77
C CYS A 97 24.62 -10.16 -1.69
N LEU A 98 23.72 -10.66 -0.84
CA LEU A 98 23.41 -12.10 -0.74
C LEU A 98 22.77 -12.67 -2.01
N CYS A 99 21.94 -11.87 -2.70
CA CYS A 99 21.30 -12.31 -3.95
C CYS A 99 22.30 -12.45 -5.10
N THR A 100 23.37 -11.64 -5.12
CA THR A 100 24.44 -11.74 -6.13
C THR A 100 25.36 -12.95 -5.91
N LEU A 101 25.55 -13.38 -4.66
CA LEU A 101 26.40 -14.53 -4.31
C LEU A 101 25.74 -15.90 -4.51
N LYS A 102 24.41 -15.97 -4.65
CA LYS A 102 23.68 -17.23 -4.86
C LYS A 102 23.48 -17.59 -6.33
N ILE A 103 24.07 -16.82 -7.23
CA ILE A 103 23.99 -16.94 -8.70
C ILE A 103 25.37 -17.26 -9.33
N GLN A 104 26.43 -17.41 -8.51
CA GLN A 104 27.67 -18.11 -8.89
C GLN A 104 27.67 -19.53 -8.32
#